data_AF-A0A7S2EN91-F1
#
_entry.id   AF-A0A7S2EN91-F1
#
_cell.length_a   1.000
_cell.length_b   1.000
_cell.length_c   1.000
_cell.angle_alpha   90.00
_cell.angle_beta   90.00
_cell.angle_gamma   90.00
#
_symmetry.space_group_name_H-M   'P 1'
#
loop_
_entity.id
_entity.type
_entity.pdbx_description
1 polymer ?
#
loop_
_entity_poly.entity_id
_entity_poly.type
_entity_poly.pdbx_seq_one_letter_code
_entity_poly.pdbx_strand_id
1 'polypeptide(L)'
;VIDFVLRSMWVLTLVPPQSGASFEIPQYLTAVTMSLELLRRTLWGFFRLEHEHRHNTEGYRRIDFVPLHFNTGHSHKYKKGKEHVGWQVLVEVLAVSAVVIAVSITSVIAAQSGARKSNRDL
;
A
#
# COMPACT_ATOMS: atom_id res chain seq x y z
N VAL A 1 -9.95 8.08 0.49
CA VAL A 1 -11.26 8.76 0.67
C VAL A 1 -11.25 9.64 1.92
N ILE A 2 -10.99 9.10 3.12
CA ILE A 2 -10.97 9.88 4.37
C ILE A 2 -9.95 11.03 4.34
N ASP A 3 -8.70 10.78 3.93
CA ASP A 3 -7.68 11.83 3.78
C ASP A 3 -8.14 13.00 2.89
N PHE A 4 -8.74 12.68 1.74
CA PHE A 4 -9.27 13.67 0.79
C PHE A 4 -10.39 14.52 1.41
N VAL A 5 -11.30 13.90 2.17
CA VAL A 5 -12.38 14.60 2.88
C VAL A 5 -11.82 15.52 3.98
N LEU A 6 -10.90 15.02 4.83
CA LEU A 6 -10.31 15.85 5.89
C LEU A 6 -9.44 17.00 5.33
N ARG A 7 -8.79 16.80 4.18
CA ARG A 7 -8.02 17.86 3.50
C ARG A 7 -8.92 18.94 2.88
N SER A 8 -10.08 18.54 2.37
CA SER A 8 -11.12 19.47 1.90
C SER A 8 -11.74 20.24 3.07
N MET A 9 -11.92 19.58 4.23
CA MET A 9 -12.43 20.20 5.46
C MET A 9 -11.46 21.26 6.02
N TRP A 10 -10.14 21.09 5.87
CA TRP A 10 -9.15 22.07 6.33
C TRP A 10 -9.34 23.45 5.69
N VAL A 11 -9.75 23.52 4.42
CA VAL A 11 -10.02 24.80 3.74
C VAL A 11 -11.14 25.57 4.45
N LEU A 12 -12.11 24.87 5.05
CA LEU A 12 -13.18 25.50 5.81
C LEU A 12 -12.64 26.21 7.06
N THR A 13 -11.58 25.67 7.67
CA THR A 13 -10.96 26.27 8.87
C THR A 13 -10.13 27.52 8.60
N LEU A 14 -9.84 27.84 7.33
CA LEU A 14 -9.13 29.07 6.95
C LEU A 14 -10.03 30.31 6.91
N VAL A 15 -11.36 30.13 6.90
CA VAL A 15 -12.30 31.24 6.88
C VAL A 15 -12.34 31.87 8.28
N PRO A 16 -11.93 33.14 8.44
CA PRO A 16 -11.96 33.79 9.75
C PRO A 16 -13.42 34.03 10.17
N PRO A 17 -13.76 33.83 11.46
CA PRO A 17 -15.07 34.19 11.97
C PRO A 17 -15.29 35.70 11.77
N GLN A 18 -16.48 36.11 11.29
CA GLN A 18 -16.88 37.51 11.01
C GLN A 18 -16.34 38.13 9.70
N SER A 19 -15.91 37.32 8.74
CA SER A 19 -15.53 37.73 7.38
C SER A 19 -16.64 38.39 6.52
N GLY A 20 -17.91 38.35 6.94
CA GLY A 20 -19.07 38.80 6.16
C GLY A 20 -19.46 37.87 5.00
N ALA A 21 -18.84 36.69 4.91
CA ALA A 21 -19.08 35.75 3.84
C ALA A 21 -20.35 34.91 4.11
N SER A 22 -21.11 34.58 3.05
CA SER A 22 -22.31 33.75 3.17
C SER A 22 -22.04 32.31 3.65
N PHE A 23 -20.76 31.89 3.65
CA PHE A 23 -20.29 30.56 4.05
C PHE A 23 -19.49 30.60 5.37
N GLU A 24 -19.89 31.43 6.32
CA GLU A 24 -19.26 31.41 7.65
C GLU A 24 -19.61 30.14 8.41
N ILE A 25 -18.60 29.55 9.06
CA ILE A 25 -18.83 28.40 9.94
C ILE A 25 -19.56 28.89 11.19
N PRO A 26 -20.72 28.31 11.51
CA PRO A 26 -21.42 28.62 12.75
C PRO A 26 -20.55 28.35 13.98
N GLN A 27 -20.60 29.25 14.97
CA GLN A 27 -19.72 29.21 16.16
C GLN A 27 -19.82 27.90 16.96
N TYR A 28 -20.96 27.20 16.92
CA TYR A 28 -21.14 25.90 17.59
C TYR A 28 -20.40 24.75 16.88
N LEU A 29 -20.08 24.88 15.57
CA LEU A 29 -19.30 23.89 14.83
C LEU A 29 -17.79 24.07 15.02
N THR A 30 -17.34 25.17 15.63
CA THR A 30 -15.91 25.43 15.88
C THR A 30 -15.23 24.31 16.67
N ALA A 31 -15.90 23.73 17.67
CA ALA A 31 -15.35 22.61 18.43
C ALA A 31 -15.20 21.34 17.55
N VAL A 32 -16.13 21.13 16.62
CA VAL A 32 -16.12 20.00 15.68
C VAL A 32 -14.99 20.17 14.67
N THR A 33 -14.83 21.37 14.09
CA THR A 33 -13.79 21.65 13.10
C THR A 33 -12.39 21.56 13.71
N MET A 34 -12.20 22.03 14.94
CA MET A 34 -10.95 21.85 15.69
C MET A 34 -10.65 20.37 15.97
N SER A 35 -11.66 19.58 16.34
CA SER A 35 -11.49 18.15 16.58
C SER A 35 -11.14 17.38 15.30
N LEU A 36 -11.77 17.74 14.17
CA LEU A 36 -11.47 17.15 12.86
C LEU A 36 -10.06 17.48 12.37
N GLU A 37 -9.57 18.70 12.64
CA GLU A 37 -8.19 19.10 12.34
C GLU A 37 -7.17 18.28 13.16
N LEU A 38 -7.48 17.96 14.42
CA LEU A 38 -6.66 17.06 15.23
C LEU A 38 -6.62 15.64 14.63
N LEU A 39 -7.78 15.10 14.26
CA LEU A 39 -7.90 13.78 13.63
C LEU A 39 -7.13 13.68 12.30
N ARG A 40 -7.13 14.76 11.51
CA ARG A 40 -6.33 14.83 10.27
C ARG A 40 -4.83 14.65 10.56
N ARG A 41 -4.32 15.31 11.59
CA ARG A 41 -2.90 15.24 11.99
C ARG A 41 -2.53 13.86 12.52
N THR A 42 -3.41 13.24 13.31
CA THR A 42 -3.15 11.91 13.87
C THR A 42 -3.19 10.82 12.80
N LEU A 43 -4.15 10.86 11.88
CA LEU A 43 -4.23 9.92 10.75
C LEU A 43 -3.00 10.04 9.84
N TRP A 44 -2.59 11.26 9.49
CA TRP A 44 -1.39 11.48 8.68
C TRP A 44 -0.11 11.03 9.40
N GLY A 45 -0.02 11.23 10.72
CA GLY A 45 1.08 10.72 11.53
C GLY A 45 1.12 9.19 11.54
N PHE A 46 -0.04 8.55 11.71
CA PHE A 46 -0.16 7.09 11.75
C PHE A 46 0.20 6.46 10.41
N PHE A 47 -0.32 6.96 9.28
CA PHE A 47 0.03 6.43 7.96
C PHE A 47 1.51 6.59 7.64
N ARG A 48 2.14 7.69 8.08
CA ARG A 48 3.59 7.87 7.91
C ARG A 48 4.38 6.84 8.72
N LEU A 49 3.98 6.59 9.96
CA LEU A 49 4.60 5.57 10.80
C LEU A 49 4.39 4.16 10.23
N GLU A 50 3.18 3.86 9.77
CA GLU A 50 2.88 2.58 9.14
C GLU A 50 3.68 2.39 7.84
N HIS A 51 3.78 3.43 7.02
CA HIS A 51 4.63 3.43 5.83
C HIS A 51 6.09 3.17 6.20
N GLU A 52 6.62 3.82 7.24
CA GLU A 52 7.97 3.58 7.73
C GLU A 52 8.14 2.14 8.23
N HIS A 53 7.16 1.60 8.98
CA HIS A 53 7.19 0.24 9.49
C HIS A 53 7.14 -0.80 8.36
N ARG A 54 6.32 -0.58 7.33
CA ARG A 54 6.21 -1.43 6.14
C ARG A 54 7.48 -1.37 5.31
N HIS A 55 8.03 -0.17 5.09
CA HIS A 55 9.27 0.00 4.36
C HIS A 55 10.47 -0.60 5.12
N ASN A 56 10.46 -0.53 6.45
CA ASN A 56 11.49 -1.13 7.30
C ASN A 56 11.38 -2.67 7.39
N THR A 57 10.21 -3.25 7.08
CA THR A 57 10.03 -4.72 7.02
C THR A 57 10.40 -5.34 5.67
N GLU A 58 10.58 -4.53 4.62
CA GLU A 58 10.98 -5.01 3.29
C GLU A 58 12.49 -5.32 3.14
N GLY A 59 13.29 -5.22 4.20
CA GLY A 59 14.69 -5.66 4.17
C GLY A 59 15.63 -4.83 3.26
N TYR A 60 15.17 -3.70 2.70
CA TYR A 60 16.01 -2.79 1.89
C TYR A 60 17.14 -2.11 2.68
N ARG A 61 17.26 -2.39 3.98
CA ARG A 61 18.41 -1.95 4.76
C ARG A 61 19.63 -2.75 4.31
N ARG A 62 20.50 -2.13 3.51
CA ARG A 62 21.84 -2.65 3.13
C ARG A 62 22.75 -2.99 4.33
N ILE A 63 22.29 -2.71 5.54
CA ILE A 63 23.01 -2.85 6.80
C ILE A 63 22.05 -3.51 7.80
N ASP A 64 22.12 -4.84 7.93
CA ASP A 64 21.37 -5.63 8.92
C ASP A 64 21.77 -5.31 10.37
N PHE A 65 22.87 -4.59 10.57
CA PHE A 65 23.44 -4.30 11.87
C PHE A 65 23.52 -2.79 12.12
N VAL A 66 22.74 -2.30 13.08
CA VAL A 66 22.94 -0.95 13.62
C VAL A 66 24.09 -1.02 14.63
N PRO A 67 25.23 -0.37 14.38
CA PRO A 67 26.32 -0.35 15.35
C PRO A 67 25.84 0.38 16.60
N LEU A 68 25.64 -0.38 17.68
CA LEU A 68 25.31 0.18 18.97
C LEU A 68 26.56 0.85 19.53
N HIS A 69 26.46 2.12 19.95
CA HIS A 69 27.59 2.90 20.46
C HIS A 69 28.13 2.43 21.83
N PHE A 70 27.55 1.37 22.39
CA PHE A 70 27.98 0.78 23.65
C PHE A 70 28.85 -0.43 23.37
N ASN A 71 30.11 -0.36 23.83
CA ASN A 71 31.04 -1.47 23.76
C ASN A 71 30.66 -2.55 24.79
N THR A 72 29.58 -3.28 24.53
CA THR A 72 29.35 -4.56 25.20
C THR A 72 30.40 -5.50 24.63
N GLY A 73 31.36 -5.99 25.41
CA GLY A 73 32.51 -6.81 24.98
C GLY A 73 32.17 -8.18 24.35
N HIS A 74 30.99 -8.33 23.77
CA HIS A 74 30.56 -9.50 23.01
C HIS A 74 30.84 -9.31 21.51
N SER A 75 31.74 -10.14 21.00
CA SER A 75 31.97 -10.30 19.55
C SER A 75 30.73 -10.92 18.89
N HIS A 76 29.88 -10.10 18.28
CA HIS A 76 28.72 -10.59 17.54
C HIS A 76 29.18 -11.09 16.16
N LYS A 77 29.27 -12.41 15.96
CA LYS A 77 29.63 -13.00 14.66
C LYS A 77 28.46 -12.82 13.68
N TYR A 78 28.59 -11.88 12.76
CA TYR A 78 27.66 -11.69 11.66
C TYR A 78 27.77 -12.85 10.65
N LYS A 79 26.77 -13.73 10.62
CA LYS A 79 26.64 -14.73 9.55
C LYS A 79 25.86 -14.10 8.40
N LYS A 80 26.56 -13.70 7.34
CA LYS A 80 25.96 -13.31 6.07
C LYS A 80 25.34 -14.54 5.42
N GLY A 81 24.05 -14.77 5.63
CA GLY A 81 23.30 -15.80 4.91
C GLY A 81 23.33 -15.48 3.42
N LYS A 82 23.73 -16.44 2.58
CA LYS A 82 23.55 -16.32 1.13
C LYS A 82 22.06 -16.47 0.86
N GLU A 83 21.38 -15.36 0.59
CA GLU A 83 19.96 -15.35 0.22
C GLU A 83 19.76 -16.03 -1.15
N HIS A 84 19.30 -17.28 -1.12
CA HIS A 84 18.89 -18.05 -2.31
C HIS A 84 17.45 -17.71 -2.78
N VAL A 85 16.83 -16.66 -2.22
CA VAL A 85 15.40 -16.36 -2.38
C VAL A 85 15.05 -15.99 -3.82
N GLY A 86 15.97 -15.31 -4.54
CA GLY A 86 15.70 -14.83 -5.90
C GLY A 86 15.48 -15.93 -6.95
N TRP A 87 16.14 -17.08 -6.81
CA TRP A 87 16.02 -18.17 -7.79
C TRP A 87 14.67 -18.90 -7.68
N GLN A 88 14.16 -19.05 -6.46
CA GLN A 88 12.89 -19.72 -6.20
C GLN A 88 11.71 -18.92 -6.78
N VAL A 89 11.72 -17.59 -6.62
CA VAL A 89 10.67 -16.71 -7.15
C VAL A 89 10.62 -16.76 -8.68
N LEU A 90 11.77 -16.82 -9.35
CA LEU A 90 11.84 -16.88 -10.81
C LEU A 90 11.23 -18.18 -11.35
N VAL A 91 11.51 -19.31 -10.69
CA VAL A 91 10.92 -20.61 -11.03
C VAL A 91 9.40 -20.60 -10.82
N GLU A 92 8.91 -20.01 -9.73
CA GLU A 92 7.49 -19.91 -9.44
C GLU A 92 6.74 -19.06 -10.47
N VAL A 93 7.28 -17.89 -10.85
CA VAL A 93 6.71 -17.02 -11.88
C VAL A 93 6.66 -17.71 -13.24
N LEU A 94 7.72 -18.44 -13.61
CA LEU A 94 7.73 -19.24 -14.84
C LEU A 94 6.67 -20.34 -14.82
N ALA A 95 6.53 -21.06 -13.71
CA ALA A 95 5.52 -22.11 -13.57
C ALA A 95 4.09 -21.55 -13.70
N VAL A 96 3.79 -20.44 -13.01
CA VAL A 96 2.46 -19.81 -13.08
C VAL A 96 2.15 -19.29 -14.49
N SER A 97 3.11 -18.64 -15.15
CA SER A 97 2.92 -18.17 -16.53
C SER A 97 2.66 -19.32 -17.52
N ALA A 98 3.34 -20.46 -17.37
CA ALA A 98 3.11 -21.64 -18.20
C ALA A 98 1.71 -22.23 -18.01
N VAL A 99 1.21 -22.29 -16.76
CA VAL A 99 -0.16 -22.76 -16.45
C VAL A 99 -1.19 -21.84 -17.10
N VAL A 100 -1.01 -20.51 -17.00
CA VAL A 100 -1.94 -19.54 -17.61
C VAL A 100 -2.00 -19.74 -19.13
N ILE A 101 -0.85 -19.89 -19.80
CA ILE A 101 -0.80 -20.11 -21.24
C ILE A 101 -1.52 -21.41 -21.63
N ALA A 102 -1.32 -22.50 -20.88
CA ALA A 102 -1.98 -23.77 -21.14
C ALA A 102 -3.52 -23.69 -20.99
N VAL A 103 -4.00 -22.98 -19.96
CA VAL A 103 -5.43 -22.74 -19.75
C VAL A 103 -6.02 -21.89 -20.88
N SER A 104 -5.32 -20.83 -21.29
CA SER A 104 -5.75 -19.99 -22.42
C SER A 104 -5.85 -20.79 -23.73
N ILE A 105 -4.85 -21.62 -24.05
CA ILE A 105 -4.87 -22.47 -25.25
C ILE A 105 -6.04 -23.46 -25.20
N THR A 106 -6.24 -24.13 -24.05
CA THR A 106 -7.32 -25.10 -23.87
C THR A 106 -8.69 -24.45 -24.05
N SER A 107 -8.88 -23.24 -23.50
CA SER A 107 -10.12 -22.47 -23.67
C SER A 107 -10.40 -22.13 -25.14
N VAL A 108 -9.39 -21.70 -25.89
CA VAL A 108 -9.55 -21.38 -27.32
C VAL A 108 -9.89 -22.63 -28.14
N ILE A 109 -9.25 -23.77 -27.87
CA ILE A 109 -9.54 -25.03 -28.57
C ILE A 109 -10.95 -25.53 -28.24
N ALA A 110 -11.38 -25.45 -26.97
CA ALA A 110 -12.73 -25.83 -26.57
C ALA A 110 -13.77 -24.95 -27.27
N ALA A 111 -13.55 -23.63 -27.35
CA ALA A 111 -14.44 -22.71 -28.06
C ALA A 111 -14.52 -23.03 -29.57
N GLN A 112 -13.38 -23.28 -30.22
CA GLN A 112 -13.34 -23.63 -31.64
C GLN A 112 -13.97 -24.99 -31.94
N SER A 113 -13.80 -25.97 -31.05
CA SER A 113 -14.40 -27.30 -31.23
C SER A 113 -15.92 -27.28 -31.04
N GLY A 114 -16.44 -26.48 -30.10
CA GLY A 114 -17.86 -26.22 -29.93
C GLY A 114 -18.49 -25.54 -31.16
N ALA A 115 -17.85 -24.48 -31.67
CA ALA A 115 -18.32 -23.78 -32.87
C ALA A 115 -18.31 -24.68 -34.13
N ARG A 116 -17.28 -25.51 -34.31
CA ARG A 116 -17.21 -26.49 -35.42
C ARG A 116 -18.24 -27.62 -35.31
N LYS A 117 -18.70 -27.96 -34.10
CA LYS A 117 -19.75 -28.97 -33.92
C LYS A 117 -21.12 -28.39 -34.27
N SER A 118 -21.43 -27.20 -33.76
CA SER A 118 -22.66 -26.47 -34.10
C SER A 118 -22.82 -26.19 -35.60
N ASN A 119 -21.72 -26.00 -36.34
CA ASN A 119 -21.77 -25.77 -37.80
C ASN A 119 -21.85 -27.07 -38.63
N ARG A 120 -21.66 -28.25 -38.03
CA ARG A 120 -21.82 -29.56 -38.69
C ARG A 120 -23.20 -30.18 -38.44
N ASP A 121 -23.89 -29.72 -37.41
CA ASP A 121 -25.22 -30.21 -37.01
C ASP A 121 -26.37 -29.40 -37.67
N LEU A 122 -26.03 -28.45 -38.56
CA LEU A 122 -26.92 -27.70 -39.48
C LEU A 122 -26.73 -28.20 -40.91
#